data_AF-A0A6B2UH57-F1
#
_entry.id   AF-A0A6B2UH57-F1
#
_cell.length_a   1.000
_cell.length_b   1.000
_cell.length_c   1.000
_cell.angle_alpha   90.00
_cell.angle_beta   90.00
_cell.angle_gamma   90.00
#
_symmetry.space_group_name_H-M   'P 1'
#
loop_
_entity.id
_entity.type
_entity.pdbx_description
1 polymer ?
#
loop_
_entity_poly.entity_id
_entity_poly.type
_entity_poly.pdbx_seq_one_letter_code
_entity_poly.pdbx_strand_id
1 'polypeptide(L)' 'DAATAAVSALSAAAGAWGVRVHEVRASADAVRVARAVEAAR' A
#
# COMPACT_ATOMS: atom_id res chain seq x y z
N ASP A 1 0.67 -13.52 0.89
CA ASP A 1 0.69 -12.12 0.38
C ASP A 1 -0.16 -11.11 1.11
N ALA A 2 -1.25 -11.50 1.81
CA ALA A 2 -2.08 -10.54 2.56
C ALA A 2 -1.27 -9.67 3.55
N ALA A 3 -0.30 -10.25 4.27
CA ALA A 3 0.60 -9.51 5.14
C ALA A 3 1.44 -8.47 4.38
N THR A 4 1.96 -8.81 3.21
CA THR A 4 2.70 -7.88 2.33
C THR A 4 1.80 -6.76 1.84
N ALA A 5 0.54 -7.04 1.49
CA ALA A 5 -0.44 -6.01 1.13
C ALA A 5 -0.71 -5.07 2.31
N ALA A 6 -0.89 -5.60 3.53
CA ALA A 6 -1.07 -4.79 4.72
C ALA A 6 0.15 -3.88 5.00
N VAL A 7 1.37 -4.44 4.95
CA VAL A 7 2.60 -3.64 5.09
C VAL A 7 2.72 -2.61 3.97
N SER A 8 2.34 -2.94 2.73
CA SER A 8 2.35 -1.99 1.59
C SER A 8 1.44 -0.79 1.85
N ALA A 9 0.24 -1.02 2.40
CA ALA A 9 -0.67 0.06 2.80
C ALA A 9 -0.07 0.93 3.92
N LEU A 10 0.51 0.31 4.96
CA LEU A 10 1.15 1.03 6.07
C LEU A 10 2.36 1.85 5.60
N SER A 11 3.20 1.31 4.72
CA SER A 11 4.34 2.03 4.15
C SER A 11 3.90 3.23 3.30
N ALA A 12 2.82 3.08 2.52
CA ALA A 12 2.27 4.19 1.74
C ALA A 12 1.73 5.31 2.64
N ALA A 13 1.02 4.97 3.71
CA ALA A 13 0.54 5.92 4.71
C ALA A 13 1.69 6.62 5.44
N ALA A 14 2.78 5.91 5.70
CA ALA A 14 4.00 6.46 6.30
C ALA A 14 4.86 7.31 5.35
N GLY A 15 4.45 7.51 4.08
CA GLY A 15 5.15 8.37 3.13
C GLY A 15 6.34 7.72 2.40
N ALA A 16 6.44 6.39 2.38
CA ALA A 16 7.46 5.70 1.60
C ALA A 16 7.35 6.05 0.10
N TRP A 17 8.48 6.14 -0.60
CA TRP A 17 8.53 6.35 -2.06
C TRP A 17 7.94 5.16 -2.83
N GLY A 18 8.17 3.92 -2.35
CA GLY A 18 7.64 2.70 -2.94
C GLY A 18 8.03 1.45 -2.15
N VAL A 19 7.48 0.30 -2.53
CA VAL A 19 7.80 -1.03 -1.96
C VAL A 19 8.23 -1.99 -3.07
N ARG A 20 9.21 -2.85 -2.79
CA ARG A 20 9.61 -3.94 -3.68
C ARG A 20 8.88 -5.21 -3.27
N VAL A 21 8.10 -5.77 -4.17
CA VAL A 21 7.27 -6.96 -3.90
C VAL A 21 7.28 -7.91 -5.09
N HIS A 22 6.89 -9.16 -4.84
CA HIS A 22 6.69 -10.17 -5.89
C HIS A 22 5.24 -10.15 -6.40
N GLU A 23 4.26 -10.03 -5.49
CA GLU A 23 2.84 -9.89 -5.84
C GLU A 23 2.44 -8.43 -6.07
N VAL A 24 2.73 -7.93 -7.27
CA VAL A 24 2.58 -6.52 -7.62
C VAL A 24 1.12 -6.04 -7.53
N ARG A 25 0.16 -6.82 -8.02
CA ARG A 25 -1.25 -6.40 -8.11
C ARG A 25 -1.85 -6.12 -6.73
N ALA A 26 -1.75 -7.07 -5.81
CA ALA A 26 -2.29 -6.93 -4.45
C ALA A 26 -1.65 -5.75 -3.69
N SER A 27 -0.33 -5.56 -3.81
CA SER A 27 0.36 -4.41 -3.20
C SER A 27 -0.01 -3.08 -3.84
N ALA A 28 -0.18 -3.02 -5.17
CA ALA A 28 -0.61 -1.80 -5.84
C ALA A 28 -2.02 -1.38 -5.41
N ASP A 29 -2.93 -2.34 -5.26
CA ASP A 29 -4.28 -2.07 -4.76
C ASP A 29 -4.26 -1.59 -3.32
N ALA A 30 -3.46 -2.21 -2.45
CA ALA A 30 -3.28 -1.75 -1.08
C ALA A 30 -2.76 -0.30 -0.99
N VAL A 31 -1.80 0.07 -1.85
CA VAL A 31 -1.30 1.45 -1.96
C VAL A 31 -2.39 2.42 -2.43
N ARG A 32 -3.17 2.06 -3.46
CA ARG A 32 -4.27 2.90 -3.95
C ARG A 32 -5.35 3.12 -2.89
N VAL A 33 -5.73 2.06 -2.18
CA VAL A 33 -6.70 2.14 -1.08
C VAL A 33 -6.17 3.04 0.05
N ALA A 34 -4.91 2.86 0.47
CA ALA A 34 -4.32 3.71 1.51
C ALA A 34 -4.34 5.20 1.12
N ARG A 35 -4.03 5.53 -0.13
CA ARG A 35 -4.09 6.91 -0.64
C ARG A 35 -5.52 7.46 -0.71
N ALA A 36 -6.48 6.65 -1.15
CA ALA A 36 -7.88 7.05 -1.20
C ALA A 36 -8.45 7.32 0.20
N VAL A 37 -8.10 6.50 1.19
CA VAL A 37 -8.51 6.70 2.59
C VAL A 37 -7.88 7.97 3.16
N GLU A 38 -6.59 8.20 2.92
CA GLU A 38 -5.93 9.41 3.41
C GLU A 38 -6.52 10.69 2.78
N ALA A 39 -6.83 10.66 1.48
CA ALA A 39 -7.48 11.78 0.80
C ALA A 39 -8.93 12.03 1.25
N ALA A 40 -9.56 11.08 1.93
CA ALA A 40 -10.92 11.18 2.43
C ALA A 40 -11.01 11.60 3.92
N ARG A 41 -9.88 11.76 4.60
CA ARG A 41 -9.81 12.30 5.98
C ARG A 41 -9.82 13.82 5.97
#